data_AF-A0A2Z6NG85-F1
#
_entry.id   AF-A0A2Z6NG85-F1
#
_cell.length_a   1.000
_cell.length_b   1.000
_cell.length_c   1.000
_cell.angle_alpha   90.00
_cell.angle_beta   90.00
_cell.angle_gamma   90.00
#
_symmetry.space_group_name_H-M   'P 1'
#
loop_
_entity.id
_entity.type
_entity.pdbx_description
1 polymer ?
#
loop_
_entity_poly.entity_id
_entity_poly.type
_entity_poly.pdbx_seq_one_letter_code
_entity_poly.pdbx_strand_id
1 'polypeptide(L)'
;MYKGRFCTSGGSKAPLGYVETDPSGRYGRFKDILGRGAMKTVYRAFDEFLGIEVAWNQVKLGDVSHSPDQLQRLYSEVHLLKNLDHKSMMIFYGSWIDINGKTFNFITELFTSGTLREYRKKYKKVDIRALKNWARQILSGLEYLHNNNPPVIHRDLKCDNIFVNGHKGEIKIVKR
;
A
#
# COMPACT_ATOMS: atom_id res chain seq x y z
N MET A 1 19.74 15.61 18.99
CA MET A 1 21.13 15.32 18.60
C MET A 1 21.36 13.81 18.67
N TYR A 2 21.36 13.11 17.55
CA TYR A 2 21.99 11.79 17.47
C TYR A 2 22.86 11.76 16.21
N LYS A 3 24.13 11.47 16.45
CA LYS A 3 25.25 11.64 15.52
C LYS A 3 25.14 10.68 14.35
N GLY A 4 25.35 11.22 13.15
CA GLY A 4 25.54 10.45 11.93
C GLY A 4 26.80 9.60 11.98
N ARG A 5 26.71 8.40 11.43
CA ARG A 5 27.85 7.63 10.95
C ARG A 5 27.81 7.62 9.43
N PHE A 6 28.64 8.45 8.83
CA PHE A 6 29.17 8.23 7.49
C PHE A 6 30.39 7.32 7.61
N CYS A 7 30.35 6.17 6.93
CA CYS A 7 31.46 5.32 6.46
C CYS A 7 30.77 4.26 5.58
N THR A 8 31.22 3.81 4.42
CA THR A 8 32.36 4.10 3.52
C THR A 8 31.99 3.34 2.23
N SER A 9 32.47 3.82 1.10
CA SER A 9 32.42 3.17 -0.22
C SER A 9 32.63 1.65 -0.17
N GLY A 10 31.61 0.90 -0.61
CA GLY A 10 31.68 -0.54 -0.83
C GLY A 10 30.56 -0.94 -1.79
N GLY A 11 30.92 -1.37 -3.00
CA GLY A 11 29.97 -1.94 -3.95
C GLY A 11 29.42 -3.26 -3.39
N SER A 12 28.20 -3.22 -2.88
CA SER A 12 27.49 -4.39 -2.38
C SER A 12 26.50 -4.87 -3.45
N LYS A 13 26.83 -5.98 -4.12
CA LYS A 13 25.91 -6.73 -4.99
C LYS A 13 24.56 -6.87 -4.28
N ALA A 14 23.45 -6.53 -4.96
CA ALA A 14 22.09 -6.72 -4.44
C ALA A 14 21.90 -8.19 -3.95
N PRO A 15 21.84 -8.47 -2.63
CA PRO A 15 22.08 -9.83 -2.14
C PRO A 15 20.92 -10.82 -2.35
N LEU A 16 19.76 -10.39 -2.86
CA LEU A 16 18.51 -11.17 -2.78
C LEU A 16 17.66 -11.14 -4.06
N GLY A 17 18.27 -10.81 -5.22
CA GLY A 17 17.54 -10.72 -6.50
C GLY A 17 16.58 -9.52 -6.59
N TYR A 18 16.74 -8.54 -5.69
CA TYR A 18 16.06 -7.25 -5.81
C TYR A 18 16.53 -6.50 -7.04
N VAL A 19 15.61 -5.79 -7.67
CA VAL A 19 15.88 -4.90 -8.80
C VAL A 19 16.07 -3.46 -8.38
N GLU A 20 15.62 -3.10 -7.16
CA GLU A 20 15.71 -1.76 -6.59
C GLU A 20 15.60 -1.86 -5.06
N THR A 21 16.23 -0.94 -4.34
CA THR A 21 16.10 -0.79 -2.87
C THR A 21 15.69 0.64 -2.53
N ASP A 22 14.98 0.82 -1.43
CA ASP A 22 14.65 2.17 -0.96
C ASP A 22 15.91 2.92 -0.45
N PRO A 23 15.85 4.26 -0.26
CA PRO A 23 17.00 5.05 0.17
C PRO A 23 17.60 4.66 1.53
N SER A 24 16.80 4.04 2.41
CA SER A 24 17.29 3.55 3.71
C SER A 24 17.93 2.16 3.63
N GLY A 25 17.73 1.43 2.52
CA GLY A 25 18.16 0.05 2.35
C GLY A 25 17.31 -0.98 3.11
N ARG A 26 16.15 -0.58 3.66
CA ARG A 26 15.23 -1.46 4.40
C ARG A 26 14.35 -2.32 3.49
N TYR A 27 13.88 -1.76 2.38
CA TYR A 27 12.93 -2.40 1.48
C TYR A 27 13.62 -2.80 0.18
N GLY A 28 13.50 -4.07 -0.19
CA GLY A 28 13.96 -4.61 -1.47
C GLY A 28 12.80 -4.91 -2.42
N ARG A 29 12.78 -4.29 -3.60
CA ARG A 29 11.74 -4.50 -4.62
C ARG A 29 12.12 -5.63 -5.58
N PHE A 30 11.17 -6.51 -5.88
CA PHE A 30 11.31 -7.53 -6.90
C PHE A 30 10.76 -7.07 -8.26
N LYS A 31 11.07 -7.84 -9.32
CA LYS A 31 10.50 -7.61 -10.67
C LYS A 31 9.01 -7.94 -10.77
N ASP A 32 8.46 -8.69 -9.81
CA ASP A 32 7.09 -9.19 -9.83
C ASP A 32 6.09 -8.04 -9.71
N ILE A 33 5.25 -7.88 -10.73
CA ILE A 33 4.16 -6.90 -10.75
C ILE A 33 2.90 -7.56 -10.19
N LEU A 34 2.36 -6.97 -9.14
CA LEU A 34 1.12 -7.40 -8.49
C LEU A 34 -0.11 -6.74 -9.13
N GLY A 35 0.05 -5.54 -9.70
CA GLY A 35 -1.02 -4.86 -10.39
C GLY A 35 -0.56 -3.60 -11.12
N ARG A 36 -1.29 -3.21 -12.15
CA ARG A 36 -1.11 -1.94 -12.87
C ARG A 36 -2.43 -1.16 -12.81
N GLY A 37 -2.38 0.01 -12.17
CA GLY A 37 -3.45 1.00 -12.22
C GLY A 37 -3.17 2.06 -13.27
N ALA A 38 -4.07 3.04 -13.39
CA ALA A 38 -3.90 4.16 -14.31
C ALA A 38 -2.69 5.05 -13.97
N MET A 39 -2.40 5.25 -12.67
CA MET A 39 -1.34 6.14 -12.20
C MET A 39 -0.15 5.41 -11.59
N LYS A 40 -0.34 4.19 -11.07
CA LYS A 40 0.68 3.46 -10.30
C LYS A 40 0.83 2.02 -10.75
N THR A 41 2.06 1.53 -10.68
CA THR A 41 2.37 0.11 -10.76
C THR A 41 2.71 -0.39 -9.36
N VAL A 42 2.14 -1.53 -8.97
CA VAL A 42 2.36 -2.16 -7.67
C VAL A 42 3.25 -3.38 -7.88
N TYR A 43 4.37 -3.42 -7.17
CA TYR A 43 5.34 -4.50 -7.20
C TYR A 43 5.37 -5.23 -5.86
N ARG A 44 5.80 -6.48 -5.91
CA ARG A 44 6.17 -7.22 -4.69
C ARG A 44 7.49 -6.67 -4.15
N ALA A 45 7.57 -6.49 -2.85
CA ALA A 45 8.79 -6.11 -2.15
C ALA A 45 8.88 -6.81 -0.79
N PHE A 46 10.05 -6.73 -0.17
CA PHE A 46 10.31 -7.30 1.15
C PHE A 46 10.86 -6.22 2.10
N ASP A 47 10.33 -6.18 3.31
CA ASP A 47 10.86 -5.37 4.41
C ASP A 47 11.85 -6.22 5.21
N GLU A 48 13.15 -5.94 5.08
CA GLU A 48 14.20 -6.70 5.76
C GLU A 48 14.22 -6.51 7.27
N PHE A 49 13.66 -5.40 7.75
CA PHE A 49 13.63 -5.11 9.19
C PHE A 49 12.53 -5.90 9.90
N LEU A 50 11.34 -5.99 9.29
CA LEU A 50 10.21 -6.72 9.85
C LEU A 50 10.11 -8.18 9.38
N GLY A 51 10.82 -8.54 8.31
CA GLY A 51 10.79 -9.88 7.74
C GLY A 51 9.47 -10.23 7.05
N ILE A 52 8.78 -9.24 6.46
CA ILE A 52 7.46 -9.42 5.83
C ILE A 52 7.46 -8.95 4.38
N GLU A 53 6.59 -9.55 3.57
CA GLU A 53 6.31 -9.03 2.24
C GLU A 53 5.43 -7.78 2.31
N VAL A 54 5.73 -6.81 1.44
CA VAL A 54 5.05 -5.53 1.33
C VAL A 54 4.75 -5.19 -0.12
N ALA A 55 3.80 -4.27 -0.32
CA ALA A 55 3.47 -3.74 -1.64
C ALA A 55 4.26 -2.46 -1.89
N TRP A 56 5.07 -2.47 -2.95
CA TRP A 56 5.79 -1.29 -3.43
C TRP A 56 4.99 -0.61 -4.54
N ASN A 57 4.40 0.53 -4.22
CA ASN A 57 3.64 1.33 -5.16
C ASN A 57 4.57 2.37 -5.80
N GLN A 58 4.67 2.35 -7.12
CA GLN A 58 5.52 3.27 -7.88
C GLN A 58 4.67 4.06 -8.88
N VAL A 59 4.80 5.39 -8.82
CA VAL A 59 4.21 6.35 -9.76
C VAL A 59 5.34 7.01 -10.53
N LYS A 60 5.28 7.01 -11.86
CA LYS A 60 6.24 7.75 -12.67
C LYS A 60 5.84 9.22 -12.64
N LEU A 61 6.76 10.08 -12.20
CA LEU A 61 6.50 11.51 -12.12
C LEU A 61 6.27 12.13 -13.49
N GLY A 62 6.90 11.61 -14.55
CA GLY A 62 6.62 12.02 -15.93
C GLY A 62 5.12 11.98 -16.25
N ASP A 63 4.46 10.86 -15.92
CA ASP A 63 3.05 10.60 -16.24
C ASP A 63 2.07 11.54 -15.52
N VAL A 64 2.49 12.16 -14.41
CA VAL A 64 1.65 13.09 -13.61
C VAL A 64 2.15 14.54 -13.63
N SER A 65 3.39 14.78 -14.06
CA SER A 65 4.03 16.12 -14.05
C SER A 65 3.41 17.09 -15.04
N HIS A 66 2.69 16.58 -16.05
CA HIS A 66 2.02 17.40 -17.05
C HIS A 66 0.77 18.12 -16.51
N SER A 67 0.29 17.73 -15.31
CA SER A 67 -0.88 18.33 -14.67
C SER A 67 -0.60 18.59 -13.18
N PRO A 68 -0.53 19.87 -12.75
CA PRO A 68 -0.41 20.23 -11.33
C PRO A 68 -1.48 19.55 -10.45
N ASP A 69 -2.70 19.41 -10.98
CA ASP A 69 -3.82 18.77 -10.27
C ASP A 69 -3.57 17.28 -10.00
N GLN A 70 -2.99 16.54 -10.96
CA GLN A 70 -2.68 15.13 -10.78
C GLN A 70 -1.60 14.91 -9.72
N LEU A 71 -0.58 15.77 -9.74
CA LEU A 71 0.48 15.74 -8.75
C LEU A 71 -0.05 16.08 -7.35
N GLN A 72 -0.89 17.11 -7.22
CA GLN A 72 -1.53 17.48 -5.96
C GLN A 72 -2.43 16.37 -5.42
N ARG A 73 -3.17 15.68 -6.29
CA ARG A 73 -4.00 14.52 -5.92
C ARG A 73 -3.14 13.38 -5.38
N LEU A 74 -2.02 13.06 -6.02
CA LEU A 74 -1.08 12.04 -5.55
C LEU A 74 -0.54 12.36 -4.15
N TYR A 75 -0.05 13.58 -3.93
CA TYR A 75 0.44 14.00 -2.61
C TYR A 75 -0.66 13.93 -1.55
N SER A 76 -1.87 14.35 -1.89
CA SER A 76 -3.03 14.31 -0.99
C SER A 76 -3.46 12.87 -0.66
N GLU A 77 -3.39 11.95 -1.62
CA GLU A 77 -3.65 10.52 -1.41
C GLU A 77 -2.63 9.93 -0.43
N VAL A 78 -1.33 10.15 -0.68
CA VAL A 78 -0.27 9.62 0.18
C VAL A 78 -0.31 10.23 1.58
N HIS A 79 -0.56 11.54 1.68
CA HIS A 79 -0.70 12.23 2.96
C HIS A 79 -1.86 11.65 3.77
N LEU A 80 -3.01 11.42 3.12
CA LEU A 80 -4.13 10.78 3.78
C LEU A 80 -3.78 9.36 4.22
N LEU A 81 -3.25 8.51 3.33
CA LEU A 81 -2.88 7.12 3.64
C LEU A 81 -1.93 7.05 4.84
N LYS A 82 -0.96 7.96 4.92
CA LYS A 82 -0.01 8.04 6.04
C LYS A 82 -0.67 8.30 7.40
N ASN A 83 -1.80 9.02 7.42
CA ASN A 83 -2.48 9.40 8.65
C ASN A 83 -3.63 8.45 9.01
N LEU A 84 -3.91 7.43 8.20
CA LEU A 84 -4.90 6.41 8.53
C LEU A 84 -4.32 5.41 9.52
N ASP A 85 -4.92 5.31 10.69
CA ASP A 85 -4.59 4.34 11.72
C ASP A 85 -5.87 3.68 12.23
N HIS A 86 -6.24 2.58 11.58
CA HIS A 86 -7.39 1.78 11.97
C HIS A 86 -7.25 0.35 11.46
N LYS A 87 -7.69 -0.63 12.27
CA LYS A 87 -7.55 -2.07 11.96
C LYS A 87 -8.12 -2.49 10.60
N SER A 88 -9.21 -1.85 10.16
CA SER A 88 -9.86 -2.13 8.87
C SER A 88 -9.34 -1.28 7.71
N MET A 89 -8.30 -0.46 7.92
CA MET A 89 -7.62 0.31 6.87
C MET A 89 -6.26 -0.34 6.56
N MET A 90 -5.84 -0.26 5.30
CA MET A 90 -4.51 -0.69 4.88
C MET A 90 -3.43 0.10 5.61
N ILE A 91 -2.38 -0.60 6.07
CA ILE A 91 -1.22 0.05 6.69
C ILE A 91 -0.35 0.72 5.63
N PHE A 92 0.07 1.95 5.90
CA PHE A 92 1.07 2.69 5.16
C PHE A 92 2.39 2.70 5.94
N TYR A 93 3.50 2.30 5.31
CA TYR A 93 4.79 2.19 5.98
C TYR A 93 5.74 3.37 5.70
N GLY A 94 5.67 3.97 4.50
CA GLY A 94 6.55 5.08 4.14
C GLY A 94 6.47 5.47 2.67
N SER A 95 7.05 6.61 2.32
CA SER A 95 7.17 7.09 0.95
C SER A 95 8.43 7.91 0.74
N TRP A 96 8.92 7.95 -0.50
CA TRP A 96 10.02 8.81 -0.92
C TRP A 96 9.90 9.14 -2.41
N ILE A 97 10.69 10.12 -2.83
CA ILE A 97 10.86 10.49 -4.23
C ILE A 97 12.25 10.03 -4.67
N ASP A 98 12.31 9.25 -5.74
CA ASP A 98 13.55 8.97 -6.46
C ASP A 98 13.70 9.99 -7.59
N ILE A 99 14.65 10.90 -7.41
CA ILE A 99 14.95 12.00 -8.34
C ILE A 99 15.56 11.44 -9.63
N ASN A 100 16.38 10.40 -9.55
CA ASN A 100 17.10 9.84 -10.69
C ASN A 100 16.16 9.04 -11.59
N GLY A 101 15.36 8.15 -11.00
CA GLY A 101 14.33 7.40 -11.71
C GLY A 101 13.08 8.22 -12.03
N LYS A 102 12.97 9.46 -11.51
CA LYS A 102 11.78 10.31 -11.60
C LYS A 102 10.52 9.57 -11.16
N THR A 103 10.57 8.93 -9.99
CA THR A 103 9.44 8.17 -9.45
C THR A 103 9.06 8.63 -8.04
N PHE A 104 7.76 8.58 -7.75
CA PHE A 104 7.24 8.65 -6.39
C PHE A 104 6.95 7.22 -5.93
N ASN A 105 7.57 6.80 -4.83
CA ASN A 105 7.43 5.45 -4.30
C ASN A 105 6.78 5.49 -2.92
N PHE A 106 5.93 4.51 -2.62
CA PHE A 106 5.39 4.32 -1.29
C PHE A 106 5.09 2.85 -0.98
N ILE A 107 5.28 2.49 0.29
CA ILE A 107 5.19 1.12 0.79
C ILE A 107 3.91 0.97 1.60
N THR A 108 3.18 -0.09 1.29
CA THR A 108 1.94 -0.43 1.99
C THR A 108 1.87 -1.91 2.33
N GLU A 109 0.90 -2.28 3.16
CA GLU A 109 0.57 -3.68 3.44
C GLU A 109 0.29 -4.46 2.15
N LEU A 110 0.81 -5.69 2.09
CA LEU A 110 0.53 -6.63 1.01
C LEU A 110 -0.59 -7.59 1.41
N PHE A 111 -1.52 -7.83 0.49
CA PHE A 111 -2.63 -8.77 0.68
C PHE A 111 -2.51 -9.98 -0.22
N THR A 112 -2.20 -11.14 0.37
CA THR A 112 -1.98 -12.40 -0.36
C THR A 112 -3.27 -13.13 -0.74
N SER A 113 -4.39 -12.85 -0.05
CA SER A 113 -5.67 -13.52 -0.35
C SER A 113 -6.51 -12.79 -1.41
N GLY A 114 -6.01 -11.68 -1.96
CA GLY A 114 -6.68 -10.89 -2.99
C GLY A 114 -7.84 -10.05 -2.48
N THR A 115 -8.60 -9.50 -3.43
CA THR A 115 -9.76 -8.66 -3.17
C THR A 115 -10.95 -9.48 -2.68
N LEU A 116 -11.91 -8.85 -2.01
CA LEU A 116 -13.16 -9.47 -1.57
C LEU A 116 -13.95 -10.02 -2.77
N ARG A 117 -13.86 -9.36 -3.94
CA ARG A 117 -14.44 -9.88 -5.19
C ARG A 117 -13.84 -11.23 -5.58
N GLU A 118 -12.51 -11.32 -5.62
CA GLU A 118 -11.80 -12.55 -5.97
C GLU A 118 -12.01 -13.63 -4.92
N TYR A 119 -11.93 -13.26 -3.65
CA TYR A 119 -12.13 -14.16 -2.52
C TYR A 119 -13.52 -14.79 -2.56
N ARG A 120 -14.56 -13.98 -2.81
CA ARG A 120 -15.94 -14.46 -2.97
C ARG A 120 -16.11 -15.33 -4.21
N LYS A 121 -15.42 -15.01 -5.31
CA LYS A 121 -15.44 -15.85 -6.52
C LYS A 121 -14.81 -17.22 -6.26
N LYS A 122 -13.70 -17.27 -5.52
CA LYS A 122 -12.98 -18.50 -5.14
C LYS A 122 -13.78 -19.35 -4.15
N TYR A 123 -14.34 -18.75 -3.09
CA TYR A 123 -15.07 -19.45 -2.04
C TYR A 123 -16.59 -19.22 -2.14
N LYS A 124 -17.29 -20.15 -2.79
CA LYS A 124 -18.74 -20.05 -3.09
C LYS A 124 -19.64 -20.23 -1.87
N LYS A 125 -19.20 -20.93 -0.84
CA LYS A 125 -19.93 -21.12 0.42
C LYS A 125 -19.18 -20.39 1.52
N VAL A 126 -19.77 -19.31 2.03
CA VAL A 126 -19.27 -18.55 3.18
C VAL A 126 -20.38 -18.49 4.20
N ASP A 127 -20.08 -18.86 5.43
CA ASP A 127 -21.04 -18.83 6.53
C ASP A 127 -21.50 -17.39 6.82
N ILE A 128 -22.78 -17.21 7.15
CA ILE A 128 -23.36 -15.90 7.45
C ILE A 128 -22.63 -15.18 8.60
N ARG A 129 -22.05 -15.91 9.56
CA ARG A 129 -21.24 -15.34 10.66
C ARG A 129 -19.99 -14.65 10.13
N ALA A 130 -19.31 -15.26 9.16
CA ALA A 130 -18.14 -14.65 8.52
C ALA A 130 -18.54 -13.40 7.72
N LEU A 131 -19.67 -13.45 7.00
CA LEU A 131 -20.17 -12.29 6.26
C LEU A 131 -20.53 -11.12 7.19
N LYS A 132 -21.21 -11.40 8.32
CA LYS A 132 -21.49 -10.40 9.36
C LYS A 132 -20.20 -9.82 9.95
N ASN A 133 -19.19 -10.65 10.18
CA ASN A 133 -17.89 -10.20 10.67
C ASN A 133 -17.20 -9.25 9.68
N TRP A 134 -17.20 -9.58 8.39
CA TRP A 134 -16.66 -8.70 7.34
C TRP A 134 -17.44 -7.40 7.27
N ALA A 135 -18.77 -7.45 7.21
CA ALA A 135 -19.60 -6.25 7.17
C ALA A 135 -19.32 -5.30 8.35
N ARG A 136 -19.23 -5.82 9.58
CA ARG A 136 -18.89 -5.03 10.77
C ARG A 136 -17.53 -4.37 10.67
N GLN A 137 -16.52 -5.07 10.14
CA GLN A 137 -15.20 -4.48 9.91
C GLN A 137 -15.23 -3.38 8.84
N ILE A 138 -16.05 -3.52 7.78
CA ILE A 138 -16.19 -2.51 6.72
C ILE A 138 -16.79 -1.25 7.35
N LEU A 139 -17.92 -1.41 8.04
CA LEU A 139 -18.64 -0.32 8.68
C LEU A 139 -17.75 0.39 9.70
N SER A 140 -16.99 -0.34 10.51
CA SER A 140 -16.03 0.23 11.46
C SER A 140 -14.92 1.04 10.75
N GLY A 141 -14.43 0.58 9.60
CA GLY A 141 -13.46 1.35 8.80
C GLY A 141 -14.06 2.62 8.18
N LEU A 142 -15.30 2.56 7.71
CA LEU A 142 -16.01 3.71 7.16
C LEU A 142 -16.37 4.74 8.23
N GLU A 143 -16.83 4.30 9.40
CA GLU A 143 -17.05 5.15 10.57
C GLU A 143 -15.77 5.90 10.94
N TYR A 144 -14.64 5.19 11.02
CA TYR A 144 -13.34 5.82 11.25
C TYR A 144 -13.04 6.92 10.21
N LEU A 145 -13.20 6.64 8.91
CA LEU A 145 -12.99 7.63 7.85
C LEU A 145 -13.92 8.84 7.98
N HIS A 146 -15.20 8.61 8.28
CA HIS A 146 -16.20 9.68 8.38
C HIS A 146 -16.02 10.54 9.63
N ASN A 147 -15.40 10.00 10.69
CA ASN A 147 -15.10 10.73 11.92
C ASN A 147 -13.79 11.54 11.86
N ASN A 148 -13.06 11.51 10.74
CA ASN A 148 -11.93 12.41 10.52
C ASN A 148 -12.42 13.88 10.43
N ASN A 149 -11.53 14.83 10.69
CA ASN A 149 -11.81 16.25 10.53
C ASN A 149 -10.82 16.89 9.54
N PRO A 150 -11.23 17.21 8.29
CA PRO A 150 -12.57 17.03 7.74
C PRO A 150 -12.94 15.55 7.46
N PRO A 151 -14.24 15.20 7.38
CA PRO A 151 -14.68 13.84 7.07
C PRO A 151 -14.12 13.33 5.74
N VAL A 152 -13.59 12.11 5.75
CA VAL A 152 -13.00 11.49 4.57
C VAL A 152 -14.02 10.57 3.91
N ILE A 153 -14.50 10.95 2.73
CA ILE A 153 -15.37 10.09 1.93
C ILE A 153 -14.49 9.17 1.06
N HIS A 154 -14.72 7.85 1.11
CA HIS A 154 -13.95 6.88 0.31
C HIS A 154 -14.14 7.07 -1.20
N ARG A 155 -15.37 7.40 -1.64
CA ARG A 155 -15.80 7.65 -3.04
C ARG A 155 -15.72 6.49 -4.03
N ASP A 156 -14.87 5.49 -3.82
CA ASP A 156 -14.78 4.30 -4.69
C ASP A 156 -14.92 2.99 -3.87
N LEU A 157 -15.91 2.92 -2.97
CA LEU A 157 -16.11 1.73 -2.15
C LEU A 157 -16.75 0.62 -2.99
N LYS A 158 -15.99 -0.43 -3.26
CA LYS A 158 -16.42 -1.63 -3.99
C LYS A 158 -15.58 -2.83 -3.57
N CYS A 159 -16.06 -4.05 -3.87
CA CYS A 159 -15.36 -5.29 -3.50
C CYS A 159 -13.95 -5.42 -4.10
N ASP A 160 -13.62 -4.66 -5.15
CA ASP A 160 -12.27 -4.60 -5.76
C ASP A 160 -11.28 -3.74 -4.95
N ASN A 161 -11.78 -2.94 -4.01
CA ASN A 161 -11.01 -2.04 -3.14
C ASN A 161 -11.10 -2.48 -1.66
N ILE A 162 -11.60 -3.69 -1.41
CA ILE A 162 -11.60 -4.33 -0.10
C ILE A 162 -10.77 -5.59 -0.25
N PHE A 163 -9.71 -5.72 0.54
CA PHE A 163 -8.85 -6.89 0.54
C PHE A 163 -9.16 -7.78 1.75
N VAL A 164 -8.90 -9.08 1.59
CA VAL A 164 -9.12 -10.07 2.64
C VAL A 164 -7.76 -10.55 3.13
N ASN A 165 -7.61 -10.70 4.44
CA ASN A 165 -6.57 -11.52 5.04
C ASN A 165 -7.19 -12.85 5.45
N GLY A 166 -7.11 -13.85 4.57
CA GLY A 166 -7.80 -15.13 4.72
C GLY A 166 -7.36 -15.93 5.95
N HIS A 167 -6.11 -15.75 6.41
CA HIS A 167 -5.60 -16.44 7.60
C HIS A 167 -6.22 -15.92 8.90
N LYS A 168 -6.58 -14.63 8.94
CA LYS A 168 -7.15 -13.97 10.13
C LYS A 168 -8.64 -13.68 10.02
N GLY A 169 -9.24 -13.86 8.83
CA GLY A 169 -10.62 -13.44 8.57
C GLY A 169 -10.82 -11.93 8.68
N GLU A 170 -9.75 -11.16 8.49
CA GLU A 170 -9.74 -9.70 8.53
C GLU A 170 -9.98 -9.14 7.14
N ILE A 171 -10.51 -7.92 7.09
CA ILE A 171 -10.67 -7.17 5.85
C ILE A 171 -10.04 -5.78 5.96
N LYS A 172 -9.58 -5.28 4.82
CA LYS A 172 -8.84 -4.03 4.72
C LYS A 172 -9.40 -3.20 3.59
N ILE A 173 -9.87 -2.00 3.91
CA ILE A 173 -10.33 -1.02 2.94
C ILE A 173 -9.12 -0.29 2.38
N VAL A 174 -9.11 -0.13 1.06
CA VAL A 174 -8.01 0.45 0.29
C VAL A 174 -8.51 1.67 -0.46
N LYS A 175 -7.91 2.82 -0.16
CA LYS A 175 -8.11 4.02 -0.98
C LYS A 175 -7.18 3.95 -2.20
N ARG A 176 -7.73 4.24 -3.38
CA ARG A 176 -7.01 4.34 -4.65
C ARG A 176 -7.03 5.76 -5.19
#